data_AF-A0A7J8JJ33-F1
#
_entry.id   AF-A0A7J8JJ33-F1
#
_cell.length_a   1.000
_cell.length_b   1.000
_cell.length_c   1.000
_cell.angle_alpha   90.00
_cell.angle_beta   90.00
_cell.angle_gamma   90.00
#
_symmetry.space_group_name_H-M   'P 1'
#
loop_
_entity.id
_entity.type
_entity.pdbx_description
1 polymer ?
#
loop_
_entity_poly.entity_id
_entity_poly.type
_entity_poly.pdbx_seq_one_letter_code
_entity_poly.pdbx_strand_id
1 'polypeptide(L)'
;MNRTLNIQLGKLCQETHLYWDEVLTMTLLRIRSAPTKKTGFSSYEISYGQPPPLIKGLQGDLKGISELTLKQQLQALGTTFQTLNQWVRERLPVSLTTKLHPLKPGDSIWVKEWNIQPLKSLGRGPFTVILSTPTTVKVAEITPRIHHSRHKPTAAEWECVPDSSKPFKATLRKKTLTTPTNQG
;
A
#
# COMPACT_ATOMS: atom_id res chain seq x y z
N MET A 1 -3.63 -5.34 8.51
CA MET A 1 -4.81 -5.52 9.40
C MET A 1 -5.03 -6.99 9.77
N ASN A 2 -5.00 -7.92 8.81
CA ASN A 2 -5.23 -9.37 9.05
C ASN A 2 -4.40 -9.96 10.20
N ARG A 3 -3.12 -9.59 10.32
CA ARG A 3 -2.28 -10.01 11.46
C ARG A 3 -2.91 -9.65 12.81
N THR A 4 -3.37 -8.41 12.99
CA THR A 4 -4.00 -7.95 14.23
C THR A 4 -5.31 -8.70 14.49
N LEU A 5 -6.11 -8.90 13.44
CA LEU A 5 -7.37 -9.64 13.52
C LEU A 5 -7.15 -11.08 13.99
N ASN A 6 -6.22 -11.81 13.37
CA ASN A 6 -5.93 -13.20 13.73
C ASN A 6 -5.41 -13.31 15.18
N ILE A 7 -4.56 -12.38 15.62
CA ILE A 7 -4.05 -12.35 17.00
C ILE A 7 -5.18 -12.14 18.00
N GLN A 8 -6.08 -11.19 17.75
CA GLN A 8 -7.19 -10.89 18.66
C GLN A 8 -8.22 -12.02 18.68
N LEU A 9 -8.53 -12.60 17.51
CA LEU A 9 -9.40 -13.78 17.42
C LEU A 9 -8.81 -14.94 18.22
N GLY A 10 -7.53 -15.27 18.01
CA GLY A 10 -6.89 -16.38 18.72
C GLY A 10 -6.95 -16.23 20.24
N LYS A 11 -6.71 -15.00 20.75
CA LYS A 11 -6.83 -14.71 22.19
C LYS A 11 -8.25 -14.89 22.70
N LEU A 12 -9.23 -14.30 22.02
CA LEU A 12 -10.62 -14.35 22.47
C LEU A 12 -11.22 -15.76 22.36
N CYS A 13 -10.88 -16.52 21.31
CA CYS A 13 -11.29 -17.93 21.20
C CYS A 13 -10.69 -18.76 22.35
N GLN A 14 -9.45 -18.47 22.76
CA GLN A 14 -8.81 -19.14 23.90
C GLN A 14 -9.45 -18.77 25.25
N GLU A 15 -9.83 -17.50 25.44
CA GLU A 15 -10.43 -17.01 26.69
C GLU A 15 -11.90 -17.43 26.85
N THR A 16 -12.66 -17.47 25.75
CA THR A 16 -14.12 -17.71 25.78
C THR A 16 -14.52 -19.13 25.41
N HIS A 17 -13.60 -19.93 24.85
CA HIS A 17 -13.85 -21.26 24.29
C HIS A 17 -14.92 -21.29 23.17
N LEU A 18 -15.24 -20.14 22.59
CA LEU A 18 -16.18 -20.01 21.47
C LEU A 18 -15.47 -20.14 20.11
N TYR A 19 -16.24 -20.39 19.06
CA TYR A 19 -15.72 -20.43 17.70
C TYR A 19 -15.41 -19.03 17.16
N TRP A 20 -14.55 -18.97 16.13
CA TRP A 20 -14.04 -17.71 15.59
C TRP A 20 -15.13 -16.82 14.98
N ASP A 21 -16.20 -17.41 14.46
CA ASP A 21 -17.33 -16.75 13.83
C ASP A 21 -18.25 -16.08 14.87
N GLU A 22 -18.46 -16.72 16.02
CA GLU A 22 -19.22 -16.14 17.15
C GLU A 22 -18.49 -14.93 17.76
N VAL A 23 -17.16 -15.02 17.84
CA VAL A 23 -16.30 -14.01 18.47
C VAL A 23 -15.88 -12.90 17.48
N LEU A 24 -16.17 -13.06 16.19
CA LEU A 24 -15.74 -12.15 15.13
C LEU A 24 -16.25 -10.72 15.36
N THR A 25 -17.54 -10.57 15.67
CA THR A 25 -18.18 -9.26 15.87
C THR A 25 -17.53 -8.51 17.03
N MET A 26 -17.29 -9.19 18.15
CA MET A 26 -16.60 -8.62 19.31
C MET A 26 -15.16 -8.23 18.98
N THR A 27 -14.45 -9.07 18.24
CA THR A 27 -13.06 -8.81 17.82
C THR A 27 -12.97 -7.58 16.93
N LEU A 28 -13.86 -7.47 15.95
CA LEU A 28 -13.93 -6.31 15.05
C LEU A 28 -14.24 -5.03 15.81
N LEU A 29 -15.19 -5.07 16.75
CA LEU A 29 -15.52 -3.92 17.59
C LEU A 29 -14.31 -3.48 18.43
N ARG A 30 -13.62 -4.43 19.07
CA ARG A 30 -12.42 -4.17 19.87
C ARG A 30 -11.32 -3.52 19.03
N ILE A 31 -11.06 -4.03 17.82
CA ILE A 31 -10.05 -3.48 16.91
C ILE A 31 -10.42 -2.06 16.46
N ARG A 32 -11.69 -1.83 16.10
CA ARG A 32 -12.16 -0.51 15.64
C ARG A 32 -12.14 0.54 16.75
N SER A 33 -12.32 0.11 17.99
CA SER A 33 -12.37 0.96 19.19
C SER A 33 -11.00 1.19 19.82
N ALA A 34 -9.97 0.47 19.39
CA ALA A 34 -8.62 0.63 19.92
C ALA A 34 -7.89 1.82 19.27
N PRO A 35 -7.26 2.72 20.05
CA PRO A 35 -6.51 3.83 19.50
C PRO A 35 -5.26 3.36 18.75
N THR A 36 -4.94 4.03 17.64
CA THR A 36 -3.76 3.69 16.83
C THR A 36 -2.54 4.42 17.36
N LYS A 37 -1.39 3.75 17.48
CA LYS A 37 -0.12 4.37 17.94
C LYS A 37 0.29 5.62 17.16
N LYS A 38 -0.08 5.70 15.87
CA LYS A 38 0.22 6.85 15.02
C LYS A 38 -0.62 8.05 15.40
N THR A 39 -1.95 7.93 15.36
CA THR A 39 -2.88 9.07 15.50
C THR A 39 -3.32 9.32 16.94
N GLY A 40 -3.24 8.32 17.83
CA GLY A 40 -3.86 8.36 19.15
C GLY A 40 -5.37 8.11 19.14
N PHE A 41 -5.99 8.09 17.96
CA PHE A 41 -7.43 7.87 17.77
C PHE A 41 -7.73 6.47 17.23
N SER A 42 -8.88 5.95 17.60
CA SER A 42 -9.44 4.71 17.08
C SER A 42 -10.06 4.93 15.69
N SER A 43 -10.19 3.85 14.91
CA SER A 43 -10.83 3.96 13.59
C SER A 43 -12.30 4.37 13.71
N TYR A 44 -12.96 3.99 14.80
CA TYR A 44 -14.31 4.40 15.13
C TYR A 44 -14.39 5.93 15.34
N GLU A 45 -13.52 6.49 16.19
CA GLU A 45 -13.49 7.95 16.46
C GLU A 45 -13.22 8.76 15.21
N ILE A 46 -12.31 8.30 14.34
CA ILE A 46 -12.00 8.99 13.08
C ILE A 46 -13.21 8.98 12.13
N SER A 47 -13.98 7.89 12.09
CA SER A 47 -15.09 7.74 11.15
C SER A 47 -16.36 8.43 11.63
N TYR A 48 -16.62 8.39 12.94
CA TYR A 48 -17.88 8.86 13.54
C TYR A 48 -17.74 10.15 14.35
N GLY A 49 -16.51 10.64 14.57
CA GLY A 49 -16.26 11.87 15.33
C GLY A 49 -16.59 11.78 16.82
N GLN A 50 -16.81 10.58 17.36
CA GLN A 50 -17.25 10.34 18.73
C GLN A 50 -16.58 9.09 19.31
N PRO A 51 -16.39 9.01 20.64
CA PRO A 51 -15.82 7.84 21.28
C PRO A 51 -16.76 6.63 21.11
N PRO A 52 -16.22 5.39 21.03
CA PRO A 52 -17.03 4.19 20.98
C PRO A 52 -18.01 4.15 22.15
N PRO A 53 -19.27 3.71 21.96
CA PRO A 53 -20.29 3.66 23.01
C PRO A 53 -20.01 2.61 24.10
N LEU A 54 -18.78 2.11 24.17
CA LEU A 54 -18.25 1.27 25.25
C LEU A 54 -18.06 2.07 26.54
N ILE A 55 -17.83 3.38 26.43
CA ILE A 55 -17.67 4.30 27.56
C ILE A 55 -19.03 4.95 27.86
N LYS A 56 -19.72 4.47 28.89
CA LYS A 56 -20.89 5.16 29.47
C LYS A 56 -20.40 6.42 30.18
N GLY A 57 -20.22 7.54 29.49
CA GLY A 57 -19.56 8.69 30.13
C GLY A 57 -19.75 10.09 29.55
N LEU A 58 -20.47 10.28 28.44
CA LEU A 58 -20.79 11.62 27.94
C LEU A 58 -22.30 11.86 28.01
N GLN A 59 -22.83 11.85 29.23
CA GLN A 59 -24.13 12.49 29.49
C GLN A 59 -23.86 13.99 29.64
N GLY A 60 -23.97 14.73 28.53
CA GLY A 60 -24.17 16.17 28.59
C GLY A 60 -25.66 16.43 28.77
N ASP A 61 -26.06 17.07 29.87
CA ASP A 61 -27.43 17.55 30.01
C ASP A 61 -27.63 18.70 29.02
N LEU A 62 -28.41 18.46 27.97
CA LEU A 62 -28.70 19.43 26.90
C LEU A 62 -29.81 20.42 27.30
N LYS A 63 -30.36 20.31 28.52
CA LYS A 63 -31.42 21.20 28.99
C LYS A 63 -30.86 22.57 29.37
N GLY A 64 -30.98 23.54 28.46
CA GLY A 64 -30.76 24.97 28.76
C GLY A 64 -29.72 25.69 27.91
N ILE A 65 -29.36 25.17 26.72
CA ILE A 65 -28.42 25.86 25.82
C ILE A 65 -29.18 26.93 25.02
N SER A 66 -28.81 28.20 25.20
CA SER A 66 -29.35 29.31 24.39
C SER A 66 -28.89 29.21 22.93
N GLU A 67 -29.67 29.74 21.99
CA GLU A 67 -29.38 29.65 20.55
C GLU A 67 -28.05 30.33 20.14
N LEU A 68 -27.69 31.43 20.81
CA LEU A 68 -26.40 32.11 20.63
C LEU A 68 -25.22 31.28 21.19
N THR A 69 -25.43 30.61 22.33
CA THR A 69 -24.44 29.69 22.92
C THR A 69 -24.26 28.45 22.05
N LEU A 70 -25.34 27.94 21.46
CA LEU A 70 -25.31 26.79 20.55
C LEU A 70 -24.50 27.11 19.28
N LYS A 71 -24.71 28.27 18.67
CA LYS A 71 -23.96 28.69 17.48
C LYS A 71 -22.46 28.80 17.76
N GLN A 72 -22.08 29.39 18.90
CA GLN A 72 -20.68 29.48 19.32
C GLN A 72 -20.07 28.10 19.58
N GLN A 73 -20.81 27.20 20.23
CA GLN A 73 -20.37 25.83 20.47
C GLN A 73 -20.20 25.04 19.16
N LEU A 74 -21.12 25.17 18.21
CA LEU A 74 -21.00 24.54 16.89
C LEU A 74 -19.81 25.07 16.11
N GLN A 75 -19.53 26.37 16.20
CA GLN A 75 -18.35 26.97 15.57
C GLN A 75 -17.05 26.45 16.20
N ALA A 76 -16.98 26.37 17.53
CA ALA A 76 -15.85 25.78 18.24
C ALA A 76 -15.67 24.28 17.94
N LEU A 77 -16.77 23.53 17.78
CA LEU A 77 -16.73 22.14 17.37
C LEU A 77 -16.21 22.01 15.92
N GLY A 78 -16.62 22.90 15.03
CA GLY A 78 -16.12 22.93 13.65
C GLY A 78 -14.62 23.16 13.56
N THR A 79 -14.08 24.13 14.31
CA THR A 79 -12.63 24.44 14.31
C THR A 79 -11.81 23.31 14.93
N THR A 80 -12.29 22.70 16.02
CA THR A 80 -11.63 21.54 16.64
C THR A 80 -11.63 20.34 15.71
N PHE A 81 -12.74 20.05 15.03
CA PHE A 81 -12.83 18.95 14.07
C PHE A 81 -11.92 19.15 12.85
N GLN A 82 -11.78 20.38 12.35
CA GLN A 82 -10.84 20.71 11.29
C GLN A 82 -9.38 20.45 11.72
N THR A 83 -9.01 20.93 12.92
CA THR A 83 -7.67 20.72 13.49
C THR A 83 -7.37 19.23 13.67
N LEU A 84 -8.33 18.46 14.20
CA LEU A 84 -8.19 17.01 14.38
C LEU A 84 -8.07 16.27 13.04
N ASN A 85 -8.85 16.65 12.03
CA ASN A 85 -8.76 16.02 10.72
C ASN A 85 -7.42 16.31 10.04
N GLN A 86 -6.93 17.54 10.12
CA GLN A 86 -5.60 17.87 9.64
C GLN A 86 -4.55 17.01 10.35
N TRP A 87 -4.66 16.89 11.67
CA TRP A 87 -3.76 16.06 12.46
C TRP A 87 -3.75 14.59 12.00
N VAL A 88 -4.94 14.01 11.84
CA VAL A 88 -5.07 12.62 11.39
C VAL A 88 -4.49 12.45 9.97
N ARG A 89 -4.76 13.39 9.05
CA ARG A 89 -4.25 13.35 7.68
C ARG A 89 -2.73 13.37 7.61
N GLU A 90 -2.06 14.20 8.40
CA GLU A 90 -0.59 14.31 8.42
C GLU A 90 0.09 13.02 8.91
N ARG A 91 -0.58 12.24 9.76
CA ARG A 91 -0.05 10.98 10.33
C ARG A 91 -0.48 9.72 9.59
N LEU A 92 -1.47 9.82 8.72
CA LEU A 92 -1.84 8.74 7.81
C LEU A 92 -0.84 8.68 6.66
N PRO A 93 -0.54 7.47 6.13
CA PRO A 93 0.41 7.33 5.04
C PRO A 93 -0.08 8.09 3.80
N VAL A 94 0.71 9.07 3.38
CA VAL A 94 0.46 9.90 2.19
C VAL A 94 0.68 9.07 0.92
N SER A 95 -0.14 9.31 -0.10
CA SER A 95 0.05 8.76 -1.44
C SER A 95 1.44 9.10 -1.97
N LEU A 96 2.17 8.11 -2.46
CA LEU A 96 3.53 8.28 -2.99
C LEU A 96 3.50 9.22 -4.21
N THR A 97 3.93 10.47 -4.02
CA THR A 97 4.05 11.47 -5.10
C THR A 97 5.30 11.25 -5.94
N THR A 98 6.34 10.67 -5.33
CA THR A 98 7.61 10.36 -6.01
C THR A 98 7.47 9.09 -6.85
N LYS A 99 7.87 9.17 -8.12
CA LYS A 99 7.95 7.99 -8.99
C LYS A 99 8.99 7.01 -8.44
N LEU A 100 8.55 5.80 -8.11
CA LEU A 100 9.41 4.72 -7.59
C LEU A 100 10.18 3.99 -8.69
N HIS A 101 9.88 4.25 -9.96
CA HIS A 101 10.59 3.68 -11.10
C HIS A 101 10.83 4.72 -12.20
N PRO A 102 11.97 4.65 -12.92
CA PRO A 102 12.31 5.58 -14.00
C PRO A 102 11.58 5.31 -15.33
N LEU A 103 10.68 4.32 -15.38
CA LEU A 103 10.06 3.85 -16.63
C LEU A 103 9.16 4.89 -17.30
N LYS A 104 9.29 4.99 -18.63
CA LYS A 104 8.49 5.81 -19.52
C LYS A 104 7.63 4.93 -20.43
N PRO A 105 6.51 5.47 -20.95
CA PRO A 105 5.82 4.84 -22.07
C PRO A 105 6.80 4.53 -23.22
N GLY A 106 6.73 3.33 -23.77
CA GLY A 106 7.65 2.82 -24.79
C GLY A 106 8.77 1.91 -24.26
N ASP A 107 9.06 1.94 -22.96
CA ASP A 107 10.08 1.05 -22.39
C ASP A 107 9.60 -0.42 -22.39
N SER A 108 10.54 -1.35 -22.55
CA SER A 108 10.29 -2.79 -22.46
C SER A 108 10.60 -3.30 -21.05
N ILE A 109 9.67 -4.06 -20.47
CA ILE A 109 9.79 -4.61 -19.11
C ILE A 109 9.46 -6.10 -19.05
N TRP A 110 10.13 -6.81 -18.14
CA TRP A 110 9.79 -8.16 -17.75
C TRP A 110 8.88 -8.17 -16.55
N VAL A 111 7.82 -8.99 -16.60
CA VAL A 111 6.82 -9.09 -15.54
C VAL A 111 7.03 -10.39 -14.77
N LYS A 112 7.09 -10.30 -13.44
CA LYS A 112 7.28 -11.47 -12.59
C LYS A 112 5.99 -12.31 -12.54
N GLU A 113 6.12 -13.59 -12.86
CA GLU A 113 5.02 -14.56 -12.87
C GLU A 113 4.57 -14.90 -11.43
N TRP A 114 3.28 -15.23 -11.26
CA TRP A 114 2.74 -15.70 -9.98
C TRP A 114 2.91 -17.21 -9.80
N ASN A 115 2.78 -17.95 -10.89
CA ASN A 115 2.97 -19.39 -10.90
C ASN A 115 4.45 -19.73 -10.99
N ILE A 116 5.06 -19.98 -9.84
CA ILE A 116 6.45 -20.42 -9.73
C ILE A 116 6.45 -21.95 -9.87
N GLN A 117 6.84 -22.42 -11.06
CA GLN A 117 7.10 -23.84 -11.30
C GLN A 117 8.62 -24.10 -11.31
N PRO A 118 9.06 -25.28 -10.83
CA PRO A 118 10.47 -25.65 -10.92
C PRO A 118 10.94 -25.60 -12.38
N LEU A 119 12.12 -24.99 -12.60
CA LEU A 119 12.79 -24.86 -13.90
C LEU A 119 12.06 -23.97 -14.95
N LYS A 120 10.99 -23.26 -14.58
CA LYS A 120 10.34 -22.27 -15.44
C LYS A 120 10.92 -20.87 -15.23
N SER A 121 11.02 -20.09 -16.31
CA SER A 121 11.43 -18.68 -16.20
C SER A 121 10.47 -17.91 -15.28
N LEU A 122 11.04 -17.18 -14.30
CA LEU A 122 10.26 -16.39 -13.34
C LEU A 122 9.71 -15.09 -13.93
N GLY A 123 10.17 -14.71 -15.11
CA GLY A 123 9.76 -13.52 -15.85
C GLY A 123 9.03 -13.90 -17.12
N ARG A 124 7.87 -13.28 -17.34
CA ARG A 124 7.12 -13.33 -18.58
C ARG A 124 7.50 -12.12 -19.43
N GLY A 125 7.92 -12.40 -20.66
CA GLY A 125 8.01 -11.52 -21.83
C GLY A 125 8.74 -10.18 -21.66
N PRO A 126 9.29 -9.62 -22.74
CA PRO A 126 9.41 -8.18 -22.84
C PRO A 126 8.04 -7.60 -23.21
N PHE A 127 7.51 -6.76 -22.34
CA PHE A 127 6.24 -6.08 -22.51
C PHE A 127 6.45 -4.58 -22.65
N THR A 128 5.77 -3.94 -23.59
CA THR A 128 5.86 -2.49 -23.78
C THR A 128 4.95 -1.75 -22.80
N VAL A 129 5.53 -0.75 -22.13
CA VAL A 129 4.83 0.14 -21.22
C VAL A 129 3.98 1.14 -22.01
N ILE A 130 2.68 1.22 -21.72
CA ILE A 130 1.77 2.23 -22.27
C ILE A 130 1.63 3.42 -21.31
N LEU A 131 1.56 3.16 -20.01
CA LEU A 131 1.35 4.19 -19.00
C LEU A 131 2.20 3.92 -17.76
N SER A 132 2.84 4.95 -17.23
CA SER A 132 3.57 4.90 -15.95
C SER A 132 2.92 5.80 -14.91
N THR A 133 2.54 5.21 -13.77
CA THR A 133 2.15 5.93 -12.55
C THR A 133 3.27 5.79 -11.51
N PRO A 134 3.28 6.53 -10.39
CA PRO A 134 4.40 6.48 -9.45
C PRO A 134 4.76 5.09 -8.91
N THR A 135 3.76 4.20 -8.76
CA THR A 135 3.94 2.87 -8.16
C THR A 135 3.60 1.72 -9.09
N THR A 136 2.91 1.98 -10.20
CA THR A 136 2.41 0.94 -11.10
C THR A 136 2.59 1.31 -12.57
N VAL A 137 2.69 0.28 -13.39
CA VAL A 137 2.88 0.39 -14.83
C VAL A 137 1.76 -0.35 -15.54
N LYS A 138 1.24 0.24 -16.61
CA LYS A 138 0.29 -0.40 -17.51
C LYS A 138 1.04 -0.86 -18.76
N VAL A 139 0.80 -2.10 -19.14
CA VAL A 139 1.40 -2.77 -20.28
C VAL A 139 0.33 -3.03 -21.35
N ALA A 140 0.72 -3.10 -22.62
CA ALA A 140 -0.18 -3.31 -23.76
C ALA A 140 -0.97 -4.63 -23.70
N GLU A 141 -0.30 -5.73 -23.37
CA GLU A 141 -0.88 -7.08 -23.45
C GLU A 141 -1.52 -7.56 -22.14
N ILE A 142 -1.41 -6.78 -21.06
CA ILE A 142 -1.86 -7.16 -19.72
C ILE A 142 -2.91 -6.18 -19.22
N THR A 143 -4.12 -6.68 -18.94
CA THR A 143 -5.25 -5.89 -18.43
C THR A 143 -4.97 -5.24 -17.05
N PRO A 144 -4.45 -5.94 -16.03
CA PRO A 144 -4.13 -5.31 -14.76
C PRO A 144 -2.90 -4.38 -14.82
N ARG A 145 -2.87 -3.37 -13.94
CA ARG A 145 -1.67 -2.57 -13.70
C ARG A 145 -0.68 -3.37 -12.84
N ILE A 146 0.60 -3.24 -13.15
CA ILE A 146 1.68 -4.02 -12.58
C ILE A 146 2.44 -3.15 -11.58
N HIS A 147 2.50 -3.58 -10.33
CA HIS A 147 3.24 -2.86 -9.29
C HIS A 147 4.75 -2.87 -9.55
N HIS A 148 5.45 -1.82 -9.12
CA HIS A 148 6.90 -1.64 -9.31
C HIS A 148 7.76 -2.80 -8.77
N SER A 149 7.30 -3.48 -7.72
CA SER A 149 7.99 -4.66 -7.17
C SER A 149 7.87 -5.93 -8.03
N ARG A 150 7.01 -5.92 -9.04
CA ARG A 150 6.65 -7.09 -9.86
C ARG A 150 7.12 -6.98 -11.30
N HIS A 151 7.88 -5.96 -11.65
CA HIS A 151 8.50 -5.87 -12.97
C HIS A 151 9.97 -5.47 -12.87
N LYS A 152 10.71 -5.71 -13.94
CA LYS A 152 12.09 -5.27 -14.11
C LYS A 152 12.25 -4.71 -15.52
N PRO A 153 13.04 -3.64 -15.72
CA PRO A 153 13.39 -3.22 -17.06
C PRO A 153 14.08 -4.36 -17.81
N THR A 154 13.78 -4.50 -19.10
CA THR A 154 14.55 -5.37 -19.99
C THR A 154 15.97 -4.84 -20.02
N ALA A 155 16.91 -5.60 -19.46
CA ALA A 155 18.32 -5.23 -19.47
C ALA A 155 18.87 -5.18 -20.90
N ALA A 156 19.96 -4.43 -21.09
CA ALA A 156 20.72 -4.39 -22.33
C ALA A 156 21.02 -5.81 -22.84
N GLU A 157 21.03 -5.96 -24.16
CA GLU A 157 21.28 -7.19 -24.88
C GLU A 157 22.55 -7.87 -24.35
N TRP A 158 22.46 -9.13 -23.93
CA TRP A 158 23.60 -9.88 -23.41
C TRP A 158 24.22 -10.69 -24.53
N GLU A 159 25.52 -10.57 -24.72
CA GLU A 159 26.29 -11.41 -25.64
C GLU A 159 26.98 -12.55 -24.88
N CYS A 160 26.94 -13.74 -25.47
CA CYS A 160 27.70 -14.87 -24.99
C CYS A 160 29.05 -14.86 -25.71
N VAL A 161 30.12 -14.52 -24.99
CA VAL A 161 31.48 -14.51 -25.54
C VAL A 161 32.15 -15.83 -25.18
N PRO A 162 32.38 -16.74 -26.15
CA PRO A 162 33.15 -17.95 -25.91
C PRO A 162 34.61 -17.61 -25.61
N ASP A 163 35.20 -18.29 -24.64
CA ASP A 163 36.62 -18.13 -24.31
C ASP A 163 37.46 -18.90 -25.34
N SER A 164 38.20 -18.17 -26.19
CA SER A 164 39.02 -18.76 -27.26
C SER A 164 40.10 -19.73 -26.75
N SER A 165 40.43 -19.69 -25.45
CA SER A 165 41.43 -20.57 -24.83
C SER A 165 40.83 -21.83 -24.18
N LYS A 166 39.53 -21.83 -23.87
CA LYS A 166 38.86 -22.90 -23.10
C LYS A 166 37.49 -23.20 -23.72
N PRO A 167 37.34 -24.30 -24.47
CA PRO A 167 36.16 -24.56 -25.29
C PRO A 167 34.86 -24.74 -24.50
N PHE A 168 34.93 -25.08 -23.21
CA PHE A 168 33.76 -25.23 -22.34
C PHE A 168 33.47 -24.02 -21.45
N LYS A 169 34.17 -22.90 -21.65
CA LYS A 169 34.00 -21.70 -20.85
C LYS A 169 33.40 -20.59 -21.70
N ALA A 170 32.23 -20.11 -21.30
CA ALA A 170 31.59 -18.95 -21.90
C ALA A 170 31.37 -17.88 -20.84
N THR A 171 31.53 -16.60 -21.23
CA THR A 171 31.28 -15.45 -20.35
C THR A 171 30.15 -14.62 -20.93
N LEU A 172 29.12 -14.35 -20.13
CA LEU A 172 28.04 -13.44 -20.51
C LEU A 172 28.47 -11.99 -20.26
N ARG A 173 28.44 -11.15 -21.30
CA ARG A 173 28.72 -9.72 -21.23
C ARG A 173 27.49 -8.91 -21.64
N LYS A 174 27.30 -7.73 -21.05
CA LYS A 174 26.28 -6.78 -21.51
C LYS A 174 26.82 -6.03 -22.71
N LYS A 175 26.09 -6.00 -23.83
CA LYS A 175 26.40 -5.10 -24.95
C LYS A 175 26.18 -3.66 -24.49
N THR A 176 27.25 -2.88 -24.45
CA THR A 176 27.17 -1.42 -24.44
C THR A 176 26.86 -0.94 -25.85
N LEU A 177 25.71 -0.28 -26.04
CA LEU A 177 25.35 0.36 -27.30
C LEU A 177 26.39 1.48 -27.57
N THR A 178 27.38 1.21 -28.41
CA THR A 178 28.33 2.24 -28.86
C THR A 178 27.63 3.13 -29.86
N THR A 179 27.41 4.39 -29.48
CA THR A 179 26.99 5.47 -30.37
C THR A 179 27.99 5.57 -31.53
N PRO A 180 27.56 5.64 -32.80
CA PRO A 180 28.49 5.87 -33.90
C PRO A 180 29.03 7.30 -33.80
N THR A 181 30.32 7.43 -33.52
CA THR A 181 31.08 8.66 -33.72
C THR A 181 31.10 8.96 -35.22
N ASN A 182 30.30 9.93 -35.65
CA ASN A 182 30.43 10.54 -36.96
C ASN A 182 31.86 11.11 -37.09
N GLN A 183 32.65 10.54 -38.00
CA GLN A 183 33.85 11.19 -38.52
C GLN A 183 33.42 11.98 -39.76
N GLY A 184 33.67 13.30 -39.73
CA GLY A 184 33.56 14.19 -40.88
C GLY A 184 34.82 14.18 -41.73
#